data_AF-A0A5B6ZGG8-F1
#
_entry.id   AF-A0A5B6ZGG8-F1
#
_cell.length_a   1.000
_cell.length_b   1.000
_cell.length_c   1.000
_cell.angle_alpha   90.00
_cell.angle_beta   90.00
_cell.angle_gamma   90.00
#
_symmetry.space_group_name_H-M   'P 1'
#
loop_
_entity.id
_entity.type
_entity.pdbx_description
1 polymer ?
#
loop_
_entity_poly.entity_id
_entity_poly.type
_entity_poly.pdbx_seq_one_letter_code
_entity_poly.pdbx_strand_id
1 'polypeptide(L)'
;LHSSTRPVHSICTHQYFKVRPEIMVTVEEFRKTQRAQGPATIMAIGTATPPNCVDQSTYPDYYFRITNSEHKTELKEKFKRMCKIPSPSLFLILFIHFHVT
;
A
#
# COMPACT_ATOMS: atom_id res chain seq x y z
N LEU A 1 -4.80 54.55 -0.64
CA LEU A 1 -4.67 54.76 -2.11
C LEU A 1 -3.24 54.37 -2.50
N HIS A 2 -2.94 53.11 -2.78
CA HIS A 2 -3.27 52.46 -4.04
C HIS A 2 -3.48 50.96 -3.84
N SER A 3 -4.70 50.52 -4.11
CA SER A 3 -5.07 49.14 -4.38
C SER A 3 -4.66 48.79 -5.80
N SER A 4 -3.74 47.84 -5.97
CA SER A 4 -3.51 47.18 -7.27
C SER A 4 -3.78 45.69 -7.11
N THR A 5 -4.96 45.32 -7.56
CA THR A 5 -5.46 43.96 -7.74
C THR A 5 -4.47 43.09 -8.51
N ARG A 6 -4.11 41.93 -7.94
CA ARG A 6 -3.31 40.90 -8.63
C ARG A 6 -4.21 40.17 -9.64
N PRO A 7 -3.82 40.01 -10.91
CA PRO A 7 -4.52 39.08 -11.79
C PRO A 7 -4.08 37.66 -11.44
N VAL A 8 -5.06 36.83 -11.10
CA VAL A 8 -4.91 35.38 -10.92
C VAL A 8 -4.71 34.77 -12.30
N HIS A 9 -3.48 34.69 -12.78
CA HIS A 9 -3.18 33.87 -13.95
C HIS A 9 -3.15 32.41 -13.51
N SER A 10 -4.24 31.72 -13.81
CA SER A 10 -4.36 30.27 -13.90
C SER A 10 -3.05 29.68 -14.43
N ILE A 11 -2.33 28.94 -13.58
CA ILE A 11 -1.14 28.18 -13.98
C ILE A 11 -1.65 26.93 -14.70
N CYS A 12 -2.21 27.13 -15.89
CA CYS A 12 -2.31 26.07 -16.87
C CYS A 12 -0.86 25.70 -17.21
N THR A 13 -0.41 24.51 -16.83
CA THR A 13 0.90 23.96 -17.16
C THR A 13 0.99 23.68 -18.66
N HIS A 14 0.98 24.73 -19.47
CA HIS A 14 1.62 24.72 -20.76
C HIS A 14 3.12 24.77 -20.49
N GLN A 15 3.71 23.58 -20.31
CA GLN A 15 5.16 23.41 -20.41
C GLN A 15 5.54 23.73 -21.86
N TYR A 16 5.68 25.02 -22.18
CA TYR A 16 6.34 25.48 -23.39
C TYR A 16 7.79 24.98 -23.28
N PHE A 17 8.04 23.81 -23.86
CA PHE A 17 9.36 23.23 -24.01
C PHE A 17 10.19 24.23 -24.83
N LYS A 18 11.09 24.95 -24.16
CA LYS A 18 11.94 25.97 -24.77
C LYS A 18 12.99 25.28 -25.65
N VAL A 19 12.63 24.98 -26.90
CA VAL A 19 13.56 24.52 -27.93
C VAL A 19 14.46 25.70 -28.32
N ARG A 20 15.73 25.66 -27.88
CA ARG A 20 16.83 26.44 -28.46
C ARG A 20 17.33 25.73 -29.75
N PRO A 21 17.99 26.44 -30.67
CA PRO A 21 17.75 26.33 -32.11
C PRO A 21 18.13 24.97 -32.73
N GLU A 22 17.24 24.48 -33.60
CA GLU A 22 17.45 23.52 -34.69
C GLU A 22 18.27 22.26 -34.37
N ILE A 23 17.82 21.46 -33.41
CA ILE A 23 18.03 20.01 -33.50
C ILE A 23 16.65 19.39 -33.65
N MET A 24 16.32 18.95 -34.87
CA MET A 24 15.15 18.13 -35.13
C MET A 24 15.41 16.74 -34.54
N VAL A 25 15.26 16.61 -33.23
CA VAL A 25 15.44 15.34 -32.53
C VAL A 25 14.22 14.49 -32.83
N THR A 26 14.43 13.32 -33.41
CA THR A 26 13.34 12.37 -33.65
C THR A 26 12.80 11.87 -32.30
N VAL A 27 11.50 11.54 -32.25
CA VAL A 27 10.88 10.97 -31.04
C VAL A 27 11.63 9.71 -30.56
N GLU A 28 12.25 8.98 -31.49
CA GLU A 28 13.04 7.78 -31.21
C GLU A 28 14.37 8.09 -30.51
N GLU A 29 15.07 9.16 -30.90
CA GLU A 29 16.30 9.62 -30.24
C GLU A 29 16.03 10.14 -28.82
N PHE A 30 14.93 10.86 -28.63
CA PHE A 30 14.49 11.29 -27.30
C PHE A 30 14.21 10.09 -26.39
N ARG A 31 13.50 9.07 -26.89
CA ARG A 31 13.24 7.83 -26.12
C ARG A 31 14.52 7.05 -25.81
N LYS A 32 15.49 7.02 -26.72
CA LYS A 32 16.78 6.35 -26.48
C LYS A 32 17.59 7.03 -25.37
N THR A 33 17.61 8.36 -25.32
CA THR A 33 18.36 9.12 -24.30
C THR A 33 17.74 9.02 -22.90
N GLN A 34 16.42 8.81 -22.80
CA GLN A 34 15.73 8.67 -21.52
C GLN A 34 15.73 7.24 -20.95
N ARG A 35 16.08 6.21 -21.75
CA ARG A 35 16.06 4.82 -21.29
C ARG A 35 17.20 4.55 -20.31
N ALA A 36 16.86 3.88 -19.21
CA ALA A 36 17.87 3.29 -18.33
C ALA A 36 18.63 2.20 -19.07
N GLN A 37 19.94 2.13 -18.83
CA GLN A 37 20.80 1.07 -19.34
C GLN A 37 21.00 0.04 -18.24
N GLY A 38 20.60 -1.20 -18.48
CA GLY A 38 20.77 -2.32 -17.56
C GLY A 38 19.49 -2.77 -16.84
N PRO A 39 19.59 -3.88 -16.08
CA PRO A 39 18.46 -4.44 -15.36
C PRO A 39 18.06 -3.58 -14.15
N ALA A 40 16.77 -3.61 -13.79
CA ALA A 40 16.28 -2.94 -12.59
C ALA A 40 16.96 -3.51 -11.34
N THR A 41 17.45 -2.62 -10.48
CA THR A 41 18.18 -2.98 -9.25
C THR A 41 17.48 -2.38 -8.04
N ILE A 42 17.32 -3.17 -6.97
CA ILE A 42 16.78 -2.68 -5.70
C ILE A 42 17.82 -1.72 -5.08
N MET A 43 17.46 -0.45 -4.94
CA MET A 43 18.35 0.57 -4.36
C MET A 43 18.22 0.65 -2.84
N ALA A 44 17.04 0.37 -2.29
CA ALA A 44 16.80 0.34 -0.85
C ALA A 44 15.52 -0.46 -0.53
N ILE A 45 15.48 -1.02 0.68
CA ILE A 45 14.27 -1.61 1.27
C ILE A 45 14.09 -0.96 2.64
N GLY A 46 12.91 -0.36 2.86
CA GLY A 46 12.50 0.16 4.17
C GLY A 46 11.32 -0.62 4.70
N THR A 47 11.37 -1.02 5.96
CA THR A 47 10.24 -1.64 6.68
C THR A 47 9.90 -0.82 7.91
N ALA A 48 8.62 -0.80 8.29
CA ALA A 48 8.14 -0.19 9.52
C ALA A 48 7.05 -1.08 10.12
N THR A 49 7.18 -1.38 11.41
CA THR A 49 6.21 -2.17 12.18
C THR A 49 5.68 -1.33 13.33
N PRO A 50 4.36 -1.32 13.59
CA PRO A 50 3.79 -0.68 14.78
C PRO A 50 4.43 -1.23 16.07
N PRO A 51 4.48 -0.44 17.16
CA PRO A 51 5.10 -0.89 18.41
C PRO A 51 4.30 -2.00 19.11
N ASN A 52 3.00 -2.13 18.82
CA ASN A 52 2.17 -3.17 19.40
C ASN A 52 2.44 -4.52 18.70
N CYS A 53 3.09 -5.43 19.42
CA CYS A 53 3.34 -6.79 19.00
C CYS A 53 2.45 -7.74 19.81
N VAL A 54 1.69 -8.59 19.11
CA VAL A 54 0.82 -9.59 19.75
C VAL A 54 1.29 -10.98 19.35
N ASP A 55 1.57 -11.81 20.35
CA ASP A 55 2.07 -13.17 20.13
C ASP A 55 0.96 -14.08 19.61
N GLN A 56 1.23 -14.79 18.50
CA GLN A 56 0.28 -15.67 17.83
C GLN A 56 -0.24 -16.82 18.71
N SER A 57 0.53 -17.25 19.72
CA SER A 57 0.11 -18.26 20.69
C SER A 57 -1.01 -17.77 21.61
N THR A 58 -1.01 -16.48 21.94
CA THR A 58 -1.98 -15.83 22.83
C THR A 58 -3.08 -15.07 22.09
N TYR A 59 -2.88 -14.81 20.80
CA TYR A 59 -3.80 -14.07 19.94
C TYR A 59 -5.25 -14.61 19.95
N PRO A 60 -5.49 -15.94 19.91
CA PRO A 60 -6.83 -16.49 20.06
C PRO A 60 -7.55 -16.09 21.34
N ASP A 61 -6.84 -16.10 22.46
CA ASP A 61 -7.44 -15.78 23.75
C ASP A 61 -7.63 -14.25 23.89
N TYR A 62 -6.67 -13.45 23.41
CA TYR A 62 -6.79 -12.00 23.34
C TYR A 62 -7.99 -11.55 22.48
N TYR A 63 -8.10 -12.06 21.26
CA TYR A 63 -9.12 -11.66 20.28
C TYR A 63 -10.54 -11.97 20.75
N PHE A 64 -10.78 -13.18 21.28
CA PHE A 64 -12.11 -13.58 21.75
C PHE A 64 -12.54 -12.85 23.02
N ARG A 65 -11.56 -12.46 23.87
CA ARG A 65 -11.82 -11.65 25.06
C ARG A 65 -12.23 -10.23 24.70
N ILE A 66 -11.51 -9.55 23.80
CA ILE A 66 -11.83 -8.16 23.42
C ILE A 66 -13.12 -8.06 22.58
N THR A 67 -13.52 -9.14 21.89
CA THR A 67 -14.73 -9.18 21.06
C THR A 67 -15.94 -9.77 21.80
N ASN A 68 -15.86 -10.02 23.10
CA ASN A 68 -16.92 -10.63 23.92
C ASN A 68 -17.46 -11.97 23.35
N SER A 69 -16.63 -12.69 22.59
CA SER A 69 -17.02 -13.91 21.87
C SER A 69 -16.54 -15.18 22.57
N GLU A 70 -16.12 -15.10 23.84
CA GLU A 70 -15.52 -16.22 24.59
C GLU A 70 -16.46 -17.44 24.72
N HIS A 71 -17.78 -17.23 24.65
CA HIS A 71 -18.79 -18.28 24.63
C HIS A 71 -18.75 -19.15 23.34
N LYS A 72 -18.13 -18.68 22.25
CA LYS A 72 -18.03 -19.40 20.97
C LYS A 72 -16.82 -20.36 20.97
N THR A 73 -16.87 -21.37 21.83
CA THR A 73 -15.75 -22.30 22.08
C THR A 73 -15.29 -23.07 20.83
N GLU A 74 -16.23 -23.57 20.01
CA GLU A 74 -15.92 -24.29 18.77
C GLU A 74 -15.18 -23.39 17.75
N LEU A 75 -15.60 -22.13 17.65
CA LEU A 75 -14.95 -21.15 16.79
C LEU A 75 -13.56 -20.80 17.31
N LYS A 76 -13.40 -20.70 18.63
CA LYS A 76 -12.10 -20.47 19.29
C LYS A 76 -11.12 -21.61 19.03
N GLU A 77 -11.57 -22.86 19.03
CA GLU A 77 -10.74 -24.03 18.70
C GLU A 77 -10.32 -24.07 17.22
N LYS A 78 -11.25 -23.74 16.31
CA LYS A 78 -10.94 -23.56 14.88
C LYS A 78 -9.88 -22.46 14.70
N PHE A 79 -10.04 -21.33 15.38
CA PHE A 79 -9.09 -20.21 15.35
C PHE A 79 -7.72 -20.56 15.92
N LYS A 80 -7.66 -21.30 17.04
CA LYS A 80 -6.41 -21.83 17.62
C LYS A 80 -5.67 -22.73 16.63
N ARG A 81 -6.38 -23.59 15.88
CA ARG A 81 -5.77 -24.43 14.85
C ARG A 81 -5.17 -23.62 13.71
N MET A 82 -5.87 -22.58 13.24
CA MET A 82 -5.35 -21.65 12.23
C MET A 82 -4.10 -20.92 12.69
N CYS A 83 -4.06 -20.51 13.96
CA CYS A 83 -2.90 -19.82 14.52
C CYS A 83 -1.66 -20.72 14.66
N LYS A 84 -1.85 -22.04 14.80
CA LYS A 84 -0.77 -23.03 14.90
C LYS A 84 -0.26 -23.50 13.54
N ILE A 85 -1.16 -23.74 12.59
CA ILE A 85 -0.82 -24.23 11.26
C ILE A 85 -1.60 -23.37 10.25
N PRO A 86 -0.94 -22.40 9.60
CA PRO A 86 -1.58 -21.57 8.59
C PRO A 86 -1.82 -22.42 7.34
N SER A 87 -2.98 -23.09 7.31
CA SER A 87 -3.47 -23.78 6.11
C SER A 87 -4.31 -22.79 5.29
N PRO A 88 -4.01 -22.62 3.98
CA PRO A 88 -4.71 -21.65 3.13
C PRO A 88 -6.23 -21.87 3.09
N SER A 89 -6.66 -23.12 3.19
CA SER A 89 -8.06 -23.54 3.13
C SER A 89 -8.87 -23.15 4.38
N LEU A 90 -8.27 -23.09 5.57
CA LEU A 90 -9.00 -22.69 6.78
C LEU A 90 -9.20 -21.16 6.86
N PHE A 91 -8.33 -20.36 6.24
CA PHE A 91 -8.43 -18.89 6.25
C PHE A 91 -9.73 -18.41 5.58
N LEU A 92 -10.12 -19.09 4.49
CA LEU A 92 -11.37 -18.80 3.77
C LEU A 92 -12.61 -19.09 4.63
N ILE A 93 -12.59 -20.17 5.41
CA ILE A 93 -13.70 -20.59 6.27
C ILE A 93 -13.92 -19.58 7.40
N LEU A 94 -12.85 -19.01 7.96
CA LEU A 94 -12.97 -18.02 9.02
C LEU A 94 -13.51 -16.67 8.49
N PHE A 95 -13.07 -16.23 7.31
CA PHE A 95 -13.61 -15.01 6.68
C PHE A 95 -15.13 -15.10 6.46
N ILE A 96 -15.63 -16.26 6.03
CA ILE A 96 -17.07 -16.48 5.83
C ILE A 96 -17.81 -16.47 7.17
N HIS A 97 -17.27 -17.09 8.22
CA HIS A 97 -17.92 -17.13 9.54
C HIS A 97 -17.92 -15.78 10.28
N PHE A 98 -16.88 -14.96 10.11
CA PHE A 98 -16.74 -13.68 10.85
C PHE A 98 -17.37 -12.47 10.15
N HIS A 99 -17.70 -12.57 8.85
CA HIS A 99 -18.34 -11.49 8.09
C HIS A 99 -19.87 -11.68 7.94
N VAL A 100 -20.41 -12.84 8.36
CA VAL A 100 -21.84 -13.20 8.29
C VAL A 100 -22.50 -13.31 9.68
N THR A 101 -21.75 -13.12 10.77
CA THR A 101 -22.30 -12.99 12.13
C THR A 101 -22.21 -11.55 12.60
#